data_AF-A0A949ZR18-F1
#
_entry.id   AF-A0A949ZR18-F1
#
_cell.length_a   1.000
_cell.length_b   1.000
_cell.length_c   1.000
_cell.angle_alpha   90.00
_cell.angle_beta   90.00
_cell.angle_gamma   90.00
#
_symmetry.space_group_name_H-M   'P 1'
#
loop_
_entity.id
_entity.type
_entity.pdbx_description
1 polymer ?
#
loop_
_entity_poly.entity_id
_entity_poly.type
_entity_poly.pdbx_seq_one_letter_code
_entity_poly.pdbx_strand_id
1 'polypeptide(L)'
;MPAFLREAAERIGYLGPEPDRWRNRSEYELKEAQEPDHFIDLERLQGFGELPRSRYVYYRRLYELHNSATPGSPAAADEMLPDKIGLQPWAALEVFDRLKVAFREYRSLTAAKQPSAQAEQDAIFYAGWLGHYVADGSNPMHTSIHYNGWVGENPGGYTTARDTHSNFESRFVSANLAKLRIDDLLHDPVRLDHPFQDYVQYLRDSNALIRPFYELEKKGAFRAAGTPEGVEFTRARLAAGAQMLLNMWYTAWVESGEPRPGD
;
A
#
# COMPACT_ATOMS: atom_id res chain seq x y z
N MET A 1 -1.79 19.93 8.42
CA MET A 1 -1.75 19.97 6.94
C MET A 1 -1.90 21.39 6.41
N PRO A 2 -1.27 21.76 5.29
CA PRO A 2 -1.46 23.07 4.65
C PRO A 2 -2.85 23.20 3.99
N ALA A 3 -3.31 24.43 3.78
CA ALA A 3 -4.66 24.72 3.29
C ALA A 3 -4.91 24.17 1.88
N PHE A 4 -3.96 24.40 0.95
CA PHE A 4 -4.07 23.93 -0.44
C PHE A 4 -4.34 22.43 -0.56
N LEU A 5 -3.76 21.62 0.34
CA LEU A 5 -3.95 20.18 0.32
C LEU A 5 -5.33 19.78 0.84
N ARG A 6 -5.85 20.45 1.87
CA ARG A 6 -7.21 20.22 2.39
C ARG A 6 -8.27 20.60 1.35
N GLU A 7 -8.03 21.69 0.61
CA GLU A 7 -8.91 22.17 -0.45
C GLU A 7 -8.87 21.27 -1.69
N ALA A 8 -7.81 20.46 -1.86
CA ALA A 8 -7.63 19.54 -2.98
C ALA A 8 -8.22 18.13 -2.76
N ALA A 9 -9.10 17.93 -1.78
CA ALA A 9 -9.63 16.60 -1.43
C ALA A 9 -10.22 15.83 -2.64
N GLU A 10 -10.99 16.51 -3.50
CA GLU A 10 -11.54 15.91 -4.72
C GLU A 10 -10.43 15.44 -5.68
N ARG A 11 -9.41 16.27 -5.89
CA ARG A 11 -8.28 15.95 -6.77
C ARG A 11 -7.46 14.79 -6.22
N ILE A 12 -7.19 14.78 -4.92
CA ILE A 12 -6.48 13.69 -4.24
C ILE A 12 -7.26 12.38 -4.40
N GLY A 13 -8.59 12.40 -4.21
CA GLY A 13 -9.46 11.25 -4.45
C GLY A 13 -9.42 10.76 -5.90
N TYR A 14 -9.43 11.66 -6.88
CA TYR A 14 -9.32 11.33 -8.31
C TYR A 14 -7.99 10.64 -8.66
N LEU A 15 -6.90 11.07 -8.01
CA LEU A 15 -5.54 10.57 -8.22
C LEU A 15 -5.30 9.21 -7.55
N GLY A 16 -6.09 8.85 -6.54
CA GLY A 16 -5.95 7.58 -5.82
C GLY A 16 -5.90 6.36 -6.75
N PRO A 17 -6.78 6.20 -7.74
CA PRO A 17 -6.72 5.06 -8.67
C PRO A 17 -5.67 5.16 -9.79
N GLU A 18 -4.82 6.21 -9.84
CA GLU A 18 -3.88 6.40 -10.96
C GLU A 18 -2.90 5.22 -11.15
N PRO A 19 -2.25 4.67 -10.10
CA PRO A 19 -1.36 3.51 -10.31
C PRO A 19 -2.02 2.30 -10.96
N ASP A 20 -3.31 2.07 -10.69
CA ASP A 20 -4.09 1.04 -11.40
C ASP A 20 -4.31 1.37 -12.88
N ARG A 21 -4.44 2.65 -13.23
CA ARG A 21 -4.56 3.08 -14.64
C ARG A 21 -3.25 2.88 -15.39
N TRP A 22 -2.11 2.95 -14.70
CA TRP A 22 -0.77 2.83 -15.28
C TRP A 22 -0.39 1.38 -15.64
N ARG A 23 -1.07 0.39 -15.07
CA ARG A 23 -0.84 -1.04 -15.32
C ARG A 23 -1.75 -1.66 -16.38
N ASN A 24 -2.28 -0.85 -17.29
CA ASN A 24 -3.00 -1.34 -18.46
C ASN A 24 -2.03 -2.04 -19.43
N ARG A 25 -2.50 -3.08 -20.12
CA ARG A 25 -1.70 -3.91 -21.02
C ARG A 25 -1.16 -3.14 -22.24
N SER A 26 -1.80 -2.04 -22.63
CA SER A 26 -1.36 -1.18 -23.73
C SER A 26 -0.08 -0.41 -23.40
N GLU A 27 0.12 -0.04 -22.14
CA GLU A 27 1.27 0.71 -21.63
C GLU A 27 2.28 -0.26 -21.03
N TYR A 28 2.81 -1.17 -21.86
CA TYR A 28 3.59 -2.34 -21.43
C TYR A 28 4.75 -1.99 -20.47
N GLU A 29 5.61 -1.05 -20.84
CA GLU A 29 6.77 -0.69 -20.03
C GLU A 29 6.36 -0.17 -18.65
N LEU A 30 5.29 0.62 -18.61
CA LEU A 30 4.77 1.17 -17.38
C LEU A 30 4.10 0.09 -16.52
N LYS A 31 3.33 -0.80 -17.14
CA LYS A 31 2.74 -1.94 -16.47
C LYS A 31 3.80 -2.82 -15.81
N GLU A 32 4.81 -3.26 -16.55
CA GLU A 32 5.85 -4.16 -16.01
C GLU A 32 6.65 -3.49 -14.89
N ALA A 33 6.85 -2.17 -14.98
CA ALA A 33 7.52 -1.41 -13.93
C ALA A 33 6.66 -1.19 -12.68
N GLN A 34 5.33 -1.12 -12.82
CA GLN A 34 4.42 -0.74 -11.73
C GLN A 34 3.68 -1.91 -11.09
N GLU A 35 3.39 -2.99 -11.79
CA GLU A 35 2.61 -4.11 -11.24
C GLU A 35 3.19 -4.68 -9.92
N PRO A 36 4.51 -4.86 -9.78
CA PRO A 36 5.10 -5.32 -8.50
C PRO A 36 5.04 -4.29 -7.37
N ASP A 37 4.78 -3.01 -7.64
CA ASP A 37 4.67 -1.95 -6.62
C ASP A 37 3.33 -2.01 -5.84
N HIS A 38 2.37 -2.84 -6.26
CA HIS A 38 1.03 -2.95 -5.64
C HIS A 38 0.93 -3.98 -4.51
N PHE A 39 1.93 -4.86 -4.36
CA PHE A 39 1.85 -5.95 -3.40
C PHE A 39 3.20 -6.29 -2.75
N ILE A 40 3.13 -7.10 -1.70
CA ILE A 40 4.27 -7.80 -1.12
C ILE A 40 3.83 -9.16 -0.55
N ASP A 41 4.38 -10.25 -1.05
CA ASP A 41 4.11 -11.61 -0.60
C ASP A 41 4.94 -11.94 0.65
N LEU A 42 4.47 -11.52 1.82
CA LEU A 42 5.23 -11.62 3.07
C LEU A 42 5.54 -13.07 3.48
N GLU A 43 4.75 -14.06 3.07
CA GLU A 43 5.04 -15.48 3.33
C GLU A 43 6.33 -15.95 2.63
N ARG A 44 6.70 -15.34 1.50
CA ARG A 44 7.94 -15.67 0.78
C ARG A 44 9.19 -15.10 1.47
N LEU A 45 8.99 -14.14 2.37
CA LEU A 45 10.06 -13.46 3.11
C LEU A 45 10.30 -14.08 4.51
N GLN A 46 9.74 -15.26 4.78
CA GLN A 46 10.08 -16.00 5.99
C GLN A 46 11.58 -16.29 6.06
N GLY A 47 12.20 -15.89 7.16
CA GLY A 47 13.65 -16.04 7.35
C GLY A 47 14.52 -14.98 6.65
N PHE A 48 13.93 -14.01 5.93
CA PHE A 48 14.68 -12.93 5.28
C PHE A 48 15.33 -11.94 6.27
N GLY A 49 14.78 -11.86 7.49
CA GLY A 49 15.20 -10.89 8.51
C GLY A 49 14.54 -9.52 8.31
N GLU A 50 15.19 -8.46 8.81
CA GLU A 50 14.68 -7.09 8.62
C GLU A 50 14.77 -6.67 7.15
N LEU A 51 13.70 -6.07 6.64
CA LEU A 51 13.66 -5.51 5.30
C LEU A 51 14.58 -4.28 5.24
N PRO A 52 15.53 -4.21 4.29
CA PRO A 52 16.38 -3.05 4.17
C PRO A 52 15.59 -1.87 3.60
N ARG A 53 15.84 -0.66 4.09
CA ARG A 53 15.22 0.57 3.58
C ARG A 53 15.48 0.81 2.10
N SER A 54 16.62 0.37 1.58
CA SER A 54 16.98 0.53 0.18
C SER A 54 16.40 -0.60 -0.68
N ARG A 55 15.56 -0.23 -1.64
CA ARG A 55 15.01 -1.13 -2.68
C ARG A 55 16.10 -1.93 -3.39
N TYR A 56 17.24 -1.30 -3.69
CA TYR A 56 18.36 -2.00 -4.34
C TYR A 56 19.13 -2.94 -3.41
N VAL A 57 19.21 -2.65 -2.10
CA VAL A 57 19.76 -3.61 -1.13
C VAL A 57 18.83 -4.83 -1.03
N TYR A 58 17.52 -4.60 -1.03
CA TYR A 58 16.53 -5.68 -1.06
C TYR A 58 16.71 -6.58 -2.29
N TYR A 59 16.88 -5.99 -3.48
CA TYR A 59 17.11 -6.75 -4.71
C TYR A 59 18.35 -7.63 -4.62
N ARG A 60 19.47 -7.06 -4.18
CA ARG A 60 20.73 -7.82 -4.04
C ARG A 60 20.54 -9.03 -3.13
N ARG A 61 19.89 -8.85 -1.97
CA ARG A 61 19.62 -9.94 -1.02
C ARG A 61 18.70 -11.01 -1.62
N LEU A 62 17.69 -10.63 -2.39
CA LEU A 62 16.83 -11.58 -3.09
C LEU A 62 17.58 -12.37 -4.16
N TYR A 63 18.43 -11.71 -4.96
CA TYR A 63 19.26 -12.40 -5.95
C TYR A 63 20.29 -13.33 -5.29
N GLU A 64 20.84 -12.96 -4.13
CA GLU A 64 21.71 -13.84 -3.33
C GLU A 64 20.95 -15.10 -2.88
N LEU A 65 19.73 -14.94 -2.36
CA LEU A 65 18.87 -16.07 -1.98
C LEU A 65 18.50 -16.94 -3.17
N HIS A 66 18.07 -16.33 -4.28
CA HIS A 66 17.77 -17.01 -5.54
C HIS A 66 18.97 -17.86 -6.01
N ASN A 67 20.17 -17.28 -6.04
CA ASN A 67 21.38 -17.97 -6.51
C ASN A 67 21.89 -19.05 -5.54
N SER A 68 21.48 -18.99 -4.28
CA SER A 68 21.80 -20.01 -3.27
C SER A 68 20.85 -21.21 -3.30
N ALA A 69 19.74 -21.13 -4.04
CA ALA A 69 18.78 -22.21 -4.15
C ALA A 69 19.40 -23.46 -4.81
N THR A 70 19.00 -24.64 -4.35
CA THR A 70 19.56 -25.91 -4.86
C THR A 70 19.30 -26.05 -6.37
N PRO A 71 20.28 -26.44 -7.20
CA PRO A 71 20.19 -26.46 -8.68
C PRO A 71 19.08 -27.33 -9.34
N GLY A 72 18.12 -27.87 -8.59
CA GLY A 72 17.03 -28.72 -9.08
C GLY A 72 15.63 -28.08 -9.08
N SER A 73 15.48 -26.84 -8.59
CA SER A 73 14.18 -26.15 -8.57
C SER A 73 14.21 -24.70 -9.10
N PRO A 74 14.64 -24.44 -10.35
CA PRO A 74 14.70 -23.09 -10.90
C PRO A 74 13.37 -22.33 -10.79
N ALA A 75 12.25 -23.00 -11.08
CA ALA A 75 10.93 -22.39 -10.94
C ALA A 75 10.61 -21.94 -9.50
N ALA A 76 11.08 -22.68 -8.48
CA ALA A 76 10.90 -22.27 -7.09
C ALA A 76 11.89 -21.17 -6.67
N ALA A 77 13.06 -21.11 -7.31
CA ALA A 77 14.01 -20.02 -7.11
C ALA A 77 13.48 -18.71 -7.72
N ASP A 78 12.88 -18.77 -8.91
CA ASP A 78 12.30 -17.61 -9.61
C ASP A 78 11.18 -16.93 -8.79
N GLU A 79 10.47 -17.68 -7.94
CA GLU A 79 9.50 -17.12 -7.00
C GLU A 79 10.14 -16.16 -5.96
N MET A 80 11.47 -16.17 -5.83
CA MET A 80 12.23 -15.26 -4.97
C MET A 80 12.69 -13.99 -5.70
N LEU A 81 12.37 -13.83 -6.98
CA LEU A 81 12.71 -12.61 -7.72
C LEU A 81 11.92 -11.40 -7.21
N PRO A 82 12.49 -10.17 -7.27
CA PRO A 82 11.84 -8.99 -6.70
C PRO A 82 10.44 -8.70 -7.28
N ASP A 83 10.22 -8.92 -8.57
CA ASP A 83 8.93 -8.73 -9.22
C ASP A 83 7.89 -9.80 -8.83
N LYS A 84 8.33 -10.95 -8.32
CA LYS A 84 7.45 -12.02 -7.81
C LYS A 84 7.10 -11.85 -6.35
N ILE A 85 8.02 -11.35 -5.53
CA ILE A 85 7.72 -11.08 -4.12
C ILE A 85 6.99 -9.75 -3.97
N GLY A 86 7.30 -8.74 -4.78
CA GLY A 86 6.66 -7.43 -4.72
C GLY A 86 7.49 -6.36 -3.98
N LEU A 87 7.14 -5.11 -4.23
CA LEU A 87 7.94 -3.91 -4.01
C LEU A 87 7.19 -2.81 -3.24
N GLN A 88 5.97 -3.09 -2.80
CA GLN A 88 5.04 -2.11 -2.26
C GLN A 88 5.59 -1.25 -1.11
N PRO A 89 6.33 -1.77 -0.10
CA PRO A 89 6.85 -0.92 0.97
C PRO A 89 7.77 0.17 0.46
N TRP A 90 8.62 -0.16 -0.52
CA TRP A 90 9.52 0.83 -1.12
C TRP A 90 8.76 1.81 -2.00
N ALA A 91 7.75 1.35 -2.75
CA ALA A 91 6.96 2.22 -3.62
C ALA A 91 6.27 3.31 -2.81
N ALA A 92 5.60 2.92 -1.73
CA ALA A 92 4.95 3.85 -0.80
C ALA A 92 5.95 4.85 -0.19
N LEU A 93 7.08 4.37 0.34
CA LEU A 93 8.03 5.25 1.02
C LEU A 93 8.77 6.19 0.05
N GLU A 94 9.02 5.76 -1.17
CA GLU A 94 9.61 6.59 -2.20
C GLU A 94 8.64 7.70 -2.67
N VAL A 95 7.33 7.43 -2.75
CA VAL A 95 6.32 8.48 -3.01
C VAL A 95 6.16 9.40 -1.80
N PHE A 96 6.19 8.86 -0.58
CA PHE A 96 6.22 9.65 0.66
C PHE A 96 7.40 10.62 0.71
N ASP A 97 8.60 10.18 0.36
CA ASP A 97 9.77 11.07 0.34
C ASP A 97 9.64 12.14 -0.76
N ARG A 98 9.03 11.83 -1.91
CA ARG A 98 8.69 12.84 -2.94
C ARG A 98 7.69 13.87 -2.42
N LEU A 99 6.65 13.44 -1.71
CA LEU A 99 5.70 14.34 -1.05
C LEU A 99 6.40 15.26 -0.04
N LYS A 100 7.29 14.71 0.79
CA LYS A 100 8.09 15.49 1.75
C LYS A 100 8.98 16.52 1.04
N VAL A 101 9.59 16.16 -0.09
CA VAL A 101 10.37 17.10 -0.91
C VAL A 101 9.47 18.22 -1.45
N ALA A 102 8.29 17.90 -2.00
CA ALA A 102 7.35 18.91 -2.51
C ALA A 102 6.88 19.87 -1.40
N PHE A 103 6.60 19.37 -0.19
CA PHE A 103 6.27 20.24 0.95
C PHE A 103 7.45 21.13 1.37
N ARG A 104 8.68 20.64 1.31
CA ARG A 104 9.86 21.45 1.63
C ARG A 104 10.04 22.57 0.61
N GLU A 105 9.85 22.26 -0.67
CA GLU A 105 9.91 23.27 -1.74
C GLU A 105 8.81 24.33 -1.57
N TYR A 106 7.58 23.90 -1.28
CA TYR A 106 6.47 24.80 -0.94
C TYR A 106 6.84 25.78 0.20
N ARG A 107 7.46 25.27 1.27
CA ARG A 107 7.91 26.11 2.40
C ARG A 107 9.01 27.09 1.97
N SER A 108 9.99 26.63 1.20
CA SER A 108 11.09 27.44 0.69
C SER A 108 10.57 28.63 -0.14
N LEU A 109 9.72 28.35 -1.13
CA LEU A 109 9.11 29.35 -2.00
C LEU A 109 8.26 30.34 -1.19
N THR A 110 7.44 29.84 -0.26
CA THR A 110 6.59 30.69 0.59
C THR A 110 7.44 31.62 1.46
N ALA A 111 8.51 31.12 2.09
CA ALA A 111 9.42 31.91 2.89
C ALA A 111 10.16 32.99 2.06
N ALA A 112 10.52 32.64 0.83
CA ALA A 112 11.11 33.56 -0.15
C ALA A 112 10.10 34.51 -0.80
N LYS A 113 8.80 34.42 -0.46
CA LYS A 113 7.69 35.17 -1.09
C LYS A 113 7.62 34.97 -2.61
N GLN A 114 7.98 33.78 -3.08
CA GLN A 114 7.91 33.36 -4.47
C GLN A 114 6.61 32.58 -4.74
N PRO A 115 6.14 32.50 -6.00
CA PRO A 115 4.97 31.70 -6.35
C PRO A 115 5.17 30.22 -5.99
N SER A 116 4.28 29.66 -5.16
CA SER A 116 4.34 28.27 -4.67
C SER A 116 3.44 27.29 -5.42
N ALA A 117 2.63 27.78 -6.35
CA ALA A 117 1.56 27.00 -6.98
C ALA A 117 2.03 25.69 -7.65
N GLN A 118 3.25 25.66 -8.21
CA GLN A 118 3.78 24.44 -8.82
C GLN A 118 4.11 23.36 -7.76
N ALA A 119 4.78 23.74 -6.67
CA ALA A 119 5.07 22.83 -5.57
C ALA A 119 3.78 22.33 -4.87
N GLU A 120 2.73 23.15 -4.84
CA GLU A 120 1.40 22.75 -4.34
C GLU A 120 0.78 21.65 -5.23
N GLN A 121 0.84 21.81 -6.55
CA GLN A 121 0.33 20.78 -7.48
C GLN A 121 1.12 19.46 -7.38
N ASP A 122 2.45 19.54 -7.25
CA ASP A 122 3.29 18.36 -7.04
C ASP A 122 2.93 17.65 -5.73
N ALA A 123 2.76 18.38 -4.64
CA ALA A 123 2.36 17.82 -3.36
C ALA A 123 0.95 17.18 -3.41
N ILE A 124 0.00 17.79 -4.13
CA ILE A 124 -1.33 17.20 -4.37
C ILE A 124 -1.21 15.89 -5.15
N PHE A 125 -0.37 15.87 -6.19
CA PHE A 125 -0.14 14.67 -7.00
C PHE A 125 0.45 13.53 -6.17
N TYR A 126 1.53 13.79 -5.43
CA TYR A 126 2.16 12.77 -4.58
C TYR A 126 1.28 12.33 -3.41
N ALA A 127 0.45 13.22 -2.85
CA ALA A 127 -0.50 12.83 -1.82
C ALA A 127 -1.55 11.83 -2.33
N GLY A 128 -2.09 12.07 -3.52
CA GLY A 128 -3.02 11.16 -4.19
C GLY A 128 -2.38 9.83 -4.57
N TRP A 129 -1.20 9.87 -5.19
CA TRP A 129 -0.43 8.68 -5.54
C TRP A 129 -0.11 7.83 -4.29
N LEU A 130 0.41 8.45 -3.22
CA LEU A 130 0.68 7.73 -1.97
C LEU A 130 -0.58 7.02 -1.45
N GLY A 131 -1.74 7.67 -1.58
CA GLY A 131 -3.02 7.11 -1.17
C GLY A 131 -3.33 5.75 -1.80
N HIS A 132 -2.89 5.52 -3.03
CA HIS A 132 -3.04 4.23 -3.70
C HIS A 132 -2.32 3.11 -2.95
N TYR A 133 -0.99 3.21 -2.83
CA TYR A 133 -0.20 2.13 -2.25
C TYR A 133 -0.55 1.90 -0.78
N VAL A 134 -0.86 2.95 -0.02
CA VAL A 134 -1.30 2.81 1.37
C VAL A 134 -2.64 2.07 1.45
N ALA A 135 -3.59 2.36 0.54
CA ALA A 135 -4.86 1.65 0.47
C ALA A 135 -4.68 0.18 0.07
N ASP A 136 -3.84 -0.13 -0.92
CA ASP A 136 -3.47 -1.50 -1.28
C ASP A 136 -2.90 -2.25 -0.07
N GLY A 137 -1.99 -1.61 0.66
CA GLY A 137 -1.40 -2.16 1.88
C GLY A 137 -2.42 -2.44 2.99
N SER A 138 -3.63 -1.88 2.91
CA SER A 138 -4.71 -2.16 3.86
C SER A 138 -5.44 -3.46 3.53
N ASN A 139 -5.40 -3.91 2.27
CA ASN A 139 -6.06 -5.13 1.83
C ASN A 139 -5.14 -6.33 2.12
N PRO A 140 -5.54 -7.29 2.98
CA PRO A 140 -4.69 -8.43 3.34
C PRO A 140 -4.19 -9.22 2.12
N MET A 141 -4.98 -9.27 1.04
CA MET A 141 -4.62 -9.98 -0.19
C MET A 141 -3.46 -9.32 -0.95
N HIS A 142 -3.20 -8.01 -0.79
CA HIS A 142 -2.00 -7.37 -1.38
C HIS A 142 -0.75 -7.62 -0.56
N THR A 143 -0.87 -8.29 0.58
CA THR A 143 0.25 -8.57 1.48
C THR A 143 0.54 -10.06 1.59
N SER A 144 -0.04 -10.88 0.71
CA SER A 144 -0.02 -12.34 0.84
C SER A 144 -0.02 -13.07 -0.50
N ILE A 145 0.63 -14.23 -0.53
CA ILE A 145 0.53 -15.20 -1.64
C ILE A 145 -0.91 -15.69 -1.91
N HIS A 146 -1.84 -15.50 -0.96
CA HIS A 146 -3.24 -15.92 -1.07
C HIS A 146 -4.14 -14.83 -1.67
N TYR A 147 -3.68 -14.11 -2.68
CA TYR A 147 -4.39 -12.94 -3.22
C TYR A 147 -5.57 -13.30 -4.13
N ASN A 148 -5.50 -14.41 -4.88
CA ASN A 148 -6.52 -14.88 -5.84
C ASN A 148 -7.06 -16.28 -5.45
N GLY A 149 -7.43 -16.44 -4.19
CA GLY A 149 -7.76 -17.73 -3.60
C GLY A 149 -6.59 -18.31 -2.81
N TRP A 150 -6.90 -19.27 -1.94
CA TRP A 150 -5.93 -19.95 -1.10
C TRP A 150 -4.95 -20.79 -1.92
N VAL A 151 -3.69 -20.80 -1.51
CA VAL A 151 -2.58 -21.49 -2.16
C VAL A 151 -1.89 -22.42 -1.16
N GLY A 152 -1.45 -23.59 -1.60
CA GLY A 152 -0.78 -24.57 -0.73
C GLY A 152 -1.74 -25.39 0.13
N GLU A 153 -1.26 -25.87 1.28
CA GLU A 153 -2.06 -26.70 2.20
C GLU A 153 -3.29 -25.94 2.70
N ASN A 154 -4.47 -26.55 2.54
CA ASN A 154 -5.75 -25.90 2.82
C ASN A 154 -6.62 -26.73 3.78
N PRO A 155 -6.16 -27.01 5.02
CA PRO A 155 -6.96 -27.74 6.01
C PRO A 155 -8.22 -26.97 6.42
N GLY A 156 -8.21 -25.64 6.24
CA GLY A 156 -9.36 -24.77 6.49
C GLY A 156 -10.45 -24.87 5.44
N GLY A 157 -10.21 -25.51 4.29
CA GLY A 157 -11.18 -25.63 3.20
C GLY A 157 -11.65 -24.27 2.66
N TYR A 158 -10.71 -23.33 2.51
CA TYR A 158 -10.94 -22.00 1.96
C TYR A 158 -11.07 -22.04 0.44
N THR A 159 -11.72 -21.04 -0.15
CA THR A 159 -11.86 -20.95 -1.61
C THR A 159 -10.49 -20.87 -2.30
N THR A 160 -10.35 -21.55 -3.44
CA THR A 160 -9.22 -21.41 -4.36
C THR A 160 -9.63 -20.68 -5.64
N ALA A 161 -10.80 -20.02 -5.62
CA ALA A 161 -11.35 -19.35 -6.78
C ALA A 161 -10.57 -18.06 -7.08
N ARG A 162 -10.17 -17.91 -8.34
CA ARG A 162 -9.32 -16.80 -8.81
C ARG A 162 -10.03 -15.45 -8.88
N ASP A 163 -11.33 -15.40 -8.65
CA ASP A 163 -12.12 -14.18 -8.63
C ASP A 163 -12.33 -13.60 -7.22
N THR A 164 -11.84 -14.29 -6.17
CA THR A 164 -11.96 -13.88 -4.75
C THR A 164 -11.52 -12.43 -4.53
N HIS A 165 -10.41 -12.02 -5.15
CA HIS A 165 -9.87 -10.68 -5.05
C HIS A 165 -10.86 -9.61 -5.54
N SER A 166 -11.27 -9.72 -6.81
CA SER A 166 -12.22 -8.80 -7.44
C SER A 166 -13.62 -8.84 -6.81
N ASN A 167 -14.03 -9.99 -6.26
CA ASN A 167 -15.30 -10.11 -5.55
C ASN A 167 -15.31 -9.24 -4.29
N PHE A 168 -14.20 -9.19 -3.55
CA PHE A 168 -14.08 -8.37 -2.36
C PHE A 168 -13.86 -6.88 -2.70
N GLU A 169 -12.74 -6.55 -3.34
CA GLU A 169 -12.30 -5.15 -3.45
C GLU A 169 -13.17 -4.31 -4.38
N SER A 170 -13.77 -4.94 -5.39
CA SER A 170 -14.58 -4.25 -6.40
C SER A 170 -16.06 -4.46 -6.14
N ARG A 171 -16.56 -5.71 -6.24
CA ARG A 171 -18.01 -5.97 -6.23
C ARG A 171 -18.64 -5.70 -4.87
N PHE A 172 -18.06 -6.24 -3.81
CA PHE A 172 -18.58 -6.06 -2.46
C PHE A 172 -18.47 -4.60 -1.99
N VAL A 173 -17.30 -3.98 -2.11
CA VAL A 173 -17.09 -2.58 -1.71
C VAL A 173 -18.03 -1.64 -2.45
N SER A 174 -18.11 -1.75 -3.79
CA SER A 174 -18.97 -0.87 -4.60
C SER A 174 -20.46 -1.00 -4.24
N ALA A 175 -20.92 -2.21 -3.92
CA ALA A 175 -22.29 -2.46 -3.52
C ALA A 175 -22.64 -1.93 -2.11
N ASN A 176 -21.64 -1.61 -1.28
CA ASN A 176 -21.82 -1.31 0.14
C ASN A 176 -21.23 0.04 0.59
N LEU A 177 -20.83 0.93 -0.31
CA LEU A 177 -20.20 2.22 0.01
C LEU A 177 -20.87 3.01 1.14
N ALA A 178 -22.21 3.05 1.18
CA ALA A 178 -22.95 3.76 2.22
C ALA A 178 -22.74 3.17 3.63
N LYS A 179 -22.51 1.85 3.74
CA LYS A 179 -22.24 1.15 5.00
C LYS A 179 -20.76 1.21 5.40
N LEU A 180 -19.88 1.56 4.46
CA LEU A 180 -18.42 1.53 4.62
C LEU A 180 -17.86 2.91 5.02
N ARG A 181 -18.68 3.74 5.68
CA ARG A 181 -18.23 4.99 6.29
C ARG A 181 -17.32 4.68 7.48
N ILE A 182 -16.23 5.45 7.60
CA ILE A 182 -15.16 5.21 8.57
C ILE A 182 -14.85 6.44 9.42
N ASP A 183 -15.60 7.53 9.27
CA ASP A 183 -15.34 8.80 9.95
C ASP A 183 -15.27 8.64 11.50
N ASP A 184 -16.02 7.67 12.03
CA ASP A 184 -16.09 7.30 13.45
C ASP A 184 -14.91 6.43 13.94
N LEU A 185 -14.09 5.90 13.03
CA LEU A 185 -12.93 5.07 13.32
C LEU A 185 -11.61 5.82 13.20
N LEU A 186 -11.64 7.04 12.65
CA LEU A 186 -10.44 7.86 12.46
C LEU A 186 -10.15 8.72 13.70
N HIS A 187 -8.87 8.99 13.92
CA HIS A 187 -8.39 9.87 14.97
C HIS A 187 -7.37 10.88 14.43
N ASP A 188 -6.94 11.80 15.29
CA ASP A 188 -5.94 12.80 14.94
C ASP A 188 -4.66 12.15 14.39
N PRO A 189 -4.02 12.77 13.38
CA PRO A 189 -2.79 12.25 12.81
C PRO A 189 -1.69 12.10 13.86
N VAL A 190 -0.98 10.98 13.80
CA VAL A 190 0.20 10.71 14.62
C VAL A 190 1.43 10.76 13.72
N ARG A 191 2.50 11.38 14.22
CA ARG A 191 3.80 11.37 13.54
C ARG A 191 4.40 9.96 13.66
N LEU A 192 4.85 9.40 12.54
CA LEU A 192 5.60 8.15 12.52
C LEU A 192 7.05 8.42 12.97
N ASP A 193 7.57 7.58 13.86
CA ASP A 193 8.94 7.71 14.37
C ASP A 193 9.94 7.09 13.40
N HIS A 194 9.56 5.99 12.75
CA HIS A 194 10.38 5.23 11.83
C HIS A 194 9.56 4.87 10.58
N PRO A 195 9.31 5.84 9.67
CA PRO A 195 8.30 5.69 8.61
C PRO A 195 8.39 4.39 7.79
N PHE A 196 9.60 3.91 7.48
CA PHE A 196 9.77 2.64 6.75
C PHE A 196 9.40 1.43 7.61
N GLN A 197 9.92 1.33 8.83
CA GLN A 197 9.62 0.23 9.76
C GLN A 197 8.15 0.21 10.16
N ASP A 198 7.57 1.38 10.45
CA ASP A 198 6.17 1.52 10.84
C ASP A 198 5.25 1.11 9.68
N TYR A 199 5.61 1.45 8.44
CA TYR A 199 4.88 1.02 7.25
C TYR A 199 5.01 -0.49 6.99
N VAL A 200 6.20 -1.07 7.15
CA VAL A 200 6.38 -2.54 7.05
C VAL A 200 5.56 -3.25 8.13
N GLN A 201 5.48 -2.71 9.35
CA GLN A 201 4.64 -3.27 10.40
C GLN A 201 3.15 -3.21 10.02
N TYR A 202 2.69 -2.09 9.45
CA TYR A 202 1.33 -1.97 8.92
C TYR A 202 0.98 -3.03 7.85
N LEU A 203 1.93 -3.38 6.98
CA LEU A 203 1.74 -4.47 6.01
C LEU A 203 1.69 -5.85 6.68
N ARG A 204 2.50 -6.07 7.71
CA ARG A 204 2.47 -7.32 8.50
C ARG A 204 1.16 -7.47 9.27
N ASP A 205 0.65 -6.38 9.84
CA ASP A 205 -0.65 -6.37 10.52
C ASP A 205 -1.78 -6.70 9.54
N SER A 206 -1.68 -6.21 8.30
CA SER A 206 -2.61 -6.55 7.22
C SER A 206 -2.50 -8.02 6.80
N ASN A 207 -1.28 -8.54 6.64
CA ASN A 207 -1.05 -9.95 6.31
C ASN A 207 -1.59 -10.90 7.38
N ALA A 208 -1.47 -10.55 8.66
CA ALA A 208 -2.01 -11.33 9.77
C ALA A 208 -3.55 -11.54 9.67
N LEU A 209 -4.25 -10.68 8.90
CA LEU A 209 -5.69 -10.77 8.67
C LEU A 209 -6.06 -11.64 7.46
N ILE A 210 -5.11 -12.24 6.74
CA ILE A 210 -5.44 -13.09 5.58
C ILE A 210 -6.28 -14.31 5.96
N ARG A 211 -5.97 -14.97 7.08
CA ARG A 211 -6.77 -16.10 7.58
C ARG A 211 -8.17 -15.65 8.03
N PRO A 212 -8.31 -14.64 8.91
CA PRO A 212 -9.62 -14.04 9.23
C PRO A 212 -10.45 -13.67 7.99
N PHE A 213 -9.81 -13.09 6.95
CA PHE A 213 -10.48 -12.77 5.69
C PHE A 213 -11.08 -14.03 5.04
N TYR A 214 -10.31 -15.10 4.88
CA TYR A 214 -10.80 -16.33 4.28
C TYR A 214 -11.85 -17.07 5.13
N GLU A 215 -11.80 -16.95 6.46
CA GLU A 215 -12.85 -17.45 7.35
C GLU A 215 -14.18 -16.70 7.15
N LEU A 216 -14.12 -15.38 6.92
CA LEU A 216 -15.28 -14.55 6.59
C LEU A 216 -15.80 -14.83 5.18
N GLU A 217 -14.89 -14.94 4.19
CA GLU A 217 -15.23 -15.30 2.80
C GLU A 217 -16.00 -16.62 2.76
N LYS A 218 -15.50 -17.64 3.48
CA LYS A 218 -16.12 -18.97 3.53
C LYS A 218 -17.54 -18.94 4.08
N LYS A 219 -17.83 -18.02 5.00
CA LYS A 219 -19.18 -17.75 5.56
C LYS A 219 -20.06 -16.92 4.63
N GLY A 220 -19.52 -16.45 3.50
CA GLY A 220 -20.22 -15.59 2.55
C GLY A 220 -20.29 -14.12 2.98
N ALA A 221 -19.41 -13.68 3.90
CA ALA A 221 -19.45 -12.33 4.48
C ALA A 221 -19.35 -11.19 3.46
N PHE A 222 -18.73 -11.45 2.31
CA PHE A 222 -18.48 -10.47 1.24
C PHE A 222 -19.38 -10.67 0.01
N ARG A 223 -20.50 -11.42 0.12
CA ARG A 223 -21.44 -11.62 -1.00
C ARG A 223 -22.54 -10.57 -0.98
N ALA A 224 -22.84 -9.96 -2.13
CA ALA A 224 -23.91 -8.98 -2.30
C ALA A 224 -23.88 -7.87 -1.23
N ALA A 225 -24.88 -7.81 -0.35
CA ALA A 225 -24.99 -6.81 0.73
C ALA A 225 -24.04 -7.05 1.92
N GLY A 226 -23.35 -8.20 1.93
CA GLY A 226 -22.49 -8.68 3.01
C GLY A 226 -23.20 -8.98 4.32
N THR A 227 -22.45 -9.56 5.26
CA THR A 227 -22.87 -9.72 6.66
C THR A 227 -22.36 -8.56 7.51
N PRO A 228 -22.89 -8.33 8.72
CA PRO A 228 -22.36 -7.32 9.64
C PRO A 228 -20.86 -7.49 9.90
N GLU A 229 -20.38 -8.73 10.06
CA GLU A 229 -18.96 -9.02 10.28
C GLU A 229 -18.11 -8.68 9.05
N GLY A 230 -18.62 -8.94 7.84
CA GLY A 230 -17.94 -8.56 6.61
C GLY A 230 -17.83 -7.03 6.46
N VAL A 231 -18.91 -6.31 6.77
CA VAL A 231 -18.93 -4.84 6.77
C VAL A 231 -17.94 -4.29 7.80
N GLU A 232 -17.97 -4.77 9.04
CA GLU A 232 -17.06 -4.32 10.09
C GLU A 232 -15.59 -4.62 9.77
N PHE A 233 -15.30 -5.81 9.22
CA PHE A 233 -13.97 -6.15 8.76
C PHE A 233 -13.48 -5.16 7.69
N THR A 234 -14.31 -4.87 6.68
CA THR A 234 -13.95 -3.93 5.61
C THR A 234 -13.82 -2.50 6.12
N ARG A 235 -14.71 -2.04 7.02
CA ARG A 235 -14.59 -0.73 7.68
C ARG A 235 -13.27 -0.62 8.43
N ALA A 236 -12.89 -1.65 9.19
CA ALA A 236 -11.62 -1.68 9.91
C ALA A 236 -10.41 -1.59 8.97
N ARG A 237 -10.45 -2.27 7.81
CA ARG A 237 -9.37 -2.18 6.81
C ARG A 237 -9.29 -0.81 6.14
N LEU A 238 -10.43 -0.26 5.72
CA LEU A 238 -10.52 1.09 5.16
C LEU A 238 -10.03 2.15 6.16
N ALA A 239 -10.43 2.03 7.43
CA ALA A 239 -9.97 2.91 8.50
C ALA A 239 -8.46 2.79 8.74
N ALA A 240 -7.91 1.57 8.77
CA ALA A 240 -6.47 1.37 8.91
C ALA A 240 -5.67 2.02 7.76
N GLY A 241 -6.13 1.86 6.51
CA GLY A 241 -5.51 2.51 5.36
C GLY A 241 -5.61 4.03 5.40
N ALA A 242 -6.79 4.57 5.70
CA ALA A 242 -7.00 6.01 5.82
C ALA A 242 -6.19 6.63 6.98
N GLN A 243 -6.11 5.95 8.13
CA GLN A 243 -5.33 6.43 9.27
C GLN A 243 -3.83 6.39 9.00
N MET A 244 -3.32 5.31 8.39
CA MET A 244 -1.90 5.25 7.99
C MET A 244 -1.58 6.34 6.96
N LEU A 245 -2.43 6.56 5.96
CA LEU A 245 -2.24 7.61 4.96
C LEU A 245 -2.22 9.01 5.59
N LEU A 246 -3.14 9.27 6.52
CA LEU A 246 -3.21 10.51 7.29
C LEU A 246 -1.92 10.71 8.13
N ASN A 247 -1.43 9.66 8.80
CA ASN A 247 -0.18 9.70 9.56
C ASN A 247 1.04 9.97 8.64
N MET A 248 1.09 9.34 7.47
CA MET A 248 2.17 9.56 6.50
C MET A 248 2.15 10.99 5.92
N TRP A 249 0.98 11.51 5.53
CA TRP A 249 0.85 12.90 5.08
C TRP A 249 1.28 13.89 6.16
N TYR A 250 0.85 13.66 7.40
CA TYR A 250 1.23 14.50 8.53
C TYR A 250 2.73 14.42 8.82
N THR A 251 3.30 13.23 8.81
CA THR A 251 4.74 13.01 9.03
C THR A 251 5.55 13.71 7.95
N ALA A 252 5.19 13.56 6.67
CA ALA A 252 5.85 14.25 5.56
C ALA A 252 5.78 15.78 5.73
N TRP A 253 4.63 16.30 6.16
CA TRP A 253 4.48 17.73 6.44
C TRP A 253 5.38 18.20 7.58
N VAL A 254 5.43 17.47 8.69
CA VAL A 254 6.28 17.81 9.85
C VAL A 254 7.76 17.74 9.48
N GLU A 255 8.22 16.62 8.93
CA GLU A 255 9.63 16.41 8.55
C GLU A 255 10.10 17.34 7.42
N SER A 256 9.20 17.81 6.55
CA SER A 256 9.57 18.80 5.53
C SER A 256 10.04 20.13 6.11
N GLY A 257 9.63 20.45 7.35
CA GLY A 257 10.04 21.66 8.07
C GLY A 257 11.32 21.50 8.90
N GLU A 258 11.89 20.30 8.96
CA GLU A 258 13.12 20.03 9.71
C GLU A 258 14.37 20.36 8.88
N PRO A 259 15.49 20.74 9.52
CA PRO A 259 16.76 20.96 8.83
C PRO A 259 17.22 19.71 8.10
N ARG A 260 17.88 19.86 6.94
CA ARG A 260 18.53 18.71 6.30
C ARG A 260 19.80 18.34 7.05
N PRO A 261 20.14 17.05 7.15
CA PRO A 261 21.48 16.65 7.56
C PRO A 261 22.52 17.28 6.62
N GLY A 262 23.34 18.21 7.13
CA GLY A 262 24.38 18.89 6.37
C GLY A 262 24.03 20.29 5.84
N ASP A 263 22.88 20.84 6.19
CA ASP A 263 22.61 22.30 6.12
C ASP A 263 23.10 23.01 7.39
#